data_AF-A0A2V5JWA3-F1
#
_entry.id   AF-A0A2V5JWA3-F1
#
_cell.length_a   1.000
_cell.length_b   1.000
_cell.length_c   1.000
_cell.angle_alpha   90.00
_cell.angle_beta   90.00
_cell.angle_gamma   90.00
#
_symmetry.space_group_name_H-M   'P 1'
#
loop_
_entity.id
_entity.type
_entity.pdbx_description
1 polymer ?
#
loop_
_entity_poly.entity_id
_entity_poly.type
_entity_poly.pdbx_seq_one_letter_code
_entity_poly.pdbx_strand_id
1 'polypeptide(L)'
;MNGAEATFPRRSFGQTMRADVWWTQPLLVFLGLSIFILYSTWAAFQGSHYFFGNYISPFYSPEIFGDSPHNWFGPKPAWWPAWLIFSPALLVLWAPGGFRLTCYYYRGAYYKSFWADPPACTVGEPRKTYVGERSFPLIMQNVHRYFLYLALVFILIL
;
A
#
# COMPACT_ATOMS: atom_id res chain seq x y z
N MET A 1 41.69 23.68 -2.26
CA MET A 1 40.93 22.55 -1.69
C MET A 1 41.17 21.37 -2.61
N ASN A 2 42.07 20.45 -2.23
CA ASN A 2 42.41 19.29 -3.05
C ASN A 2 41.28 18.26 -2.91
N GLY A 3 40.39 18.22 -3.91
CA GLY A 3 39.33 17.23 -3.99
C GLY A 3 39.92 15.86 -4.27
N ALA A 4 40.21 15.10 -3.22
CA ALA A 4 40.48 13.68 -3.37
C ALA A 4 39.19 13.02 -3.86
N GLU A 5 39.18 12.62 -5.13
CA GLU A 5 38.10 11.84 -5.73
C GLU A 5 38.15 10.45 -5.09
N ALA A 6 37.25 10.23 -4.13
CA ALA A 6 37.13 8.96 -3.44
C ALA A 6 36.50 7.93 -4.39
N THR A 7 37.33 7.15 -5.07
CA THR A 7 36.87 6.04 -5.92
C THR A 7 36.40 4.88 -5.03
N PHE A 8 35.12 4.85 -4.71
CA PHE A 8 34.54 3.73 -3.98
C PHE A 8 34.41 2.51 -4.91
N PRO A 9 34.94 1.33 -4.53
CA PRO A 9 34.76 0.13 -5.34
C PRO A 9 33.26 -0.21 -5.43
N ARG A 10 32.77 -0.38 -6.67
CA ARG A 10 31.41 -0.88 -6.91
C ARG A 10 31.29 -2.30 -6.37
N ARG A 11 30.54 -2.46 -5.30
CA ARG A 11 30.28 -3.75 -4.65
C ARG A 11 29.27 -4.55 -5.47
N SER A 12 29.51 -5.85 -5.59
CA SER A 12 28.58 -6.80 -6.22
C SER A 12 27.34 -7.01 -5.34
N PHE A 13 26.30 -7.64 -5.88
CA PHE A 13 25.09 -7.99 -5.13
C PHE A 13 25.42 -8.75 -3.84
N GLY A 14 24.86 -8.30 -2.71
CA GLY A 14 25.04 -8.93 -1.40
C GLY A 14 26.37 -8.63 -0.71
N GLN A 15 27.34 -7.99 -1.38
CA GLN A 15 28.56 -7.49 -0.74
C GLN A 15 28.21 -6.29 0.13
N THR A 16 28.56 -6.34 1.42
CA THR A 16 28.23 -5.30 2.40
C THR A 16 29.41 -5.01 3.33
N MET A 17 29.51 -3.76 3.79
CA MET A 17 30.46 -3.35 4.85
C MET A 17 29.82 -3.35 6.24
N ARG A 18 28.52 -3.63 6.32
CA ARG A 18 27.80 -3.67 7.59
C ARG A 18 28.16 -4.94 8.37
N ALA A 19 28.35 -4.76 9.67
CA ALA A 19 28.46 -5.87 10.62
C ALA A 19 27.08 -6.35 11.12
N ASP A 20 26.03 -5.56 10.92
CA ASP A 20 24.66 -5.90 11.29
C ASP A 20 23.91 -6.71 10.22
N VAL A 21 22.87 -7.41 10.66
CA VAL A 21 21.94 -8.16 9.80
C VAL A 21 20.98 -7.20 9.11
N TRP A 22 21.50 -6.46 8.13
CA TRP A 22 20.84 -5.37 7.41
C TRP A 22 19.49 -5.74 6.77
N TRP A 23 19.25 -7.02 6.49
CA TRP A 23 18.01 -7.51 5.87
C TRP A 23 16.88 -7.76 6.87
N THR A 24 17.12 -7.70 8.18
CA THR A 24 16.09 -7.96 9.22
C THR A 24 14.90 -7.02 9.10
N GLN A 25 15.14 -5.71 9.09
CA GLN A 25 14.10 -4.70 8.97
C GLN A 25 13.26 -4.87 7.69
N PRO A 26 13.83 -4.93 6.47
CA PRO A 26 13.01 -5.12 5.27
C PRO A 26 12.28 -6.46 5.26
N LEU A 27 12.85 -7.53 5.83
CA LEU A 27 12.14 -8.81 5.94
C LEU A 27 10.91 -8.73 6.85
N LEU A 28 11.05 -8.13 8.03
CA LEU A 28 9.92 -7.96 8.95
C LEU A 28 8.80 -7.11 8.32
N VAL A 29 9.17 -6.05 7.61
CA VAL A 29 8.22 -5.23 6.86
C VAL A 29 7.57 -6.03 5.73
N PHE A 30 8.33 -6.85 4.99
CA PHE A 30 7.80 -7.72 3.94
C PHE A 30 6.77 -8.70 4.51
N LEU A 31 7.09 -9.39 5.61
CA LEU A 31 6.18 -10.34 6.26
C LEU A 31 4.93 -9.64 6.79
N GLY A 32 5.09 -8.55 7.53
CA GLY A 32 3.97 -7.79 8.10
C GLY A 32 3.05 -7.22 7.02
N LEU A 33 3.61 -6.59 5.99
CA LEU A 33 2.83 -6.06 4.86
C LEU A 33 2.16 -7.18 4.06
N SER A 34 2.83 -8.31 3.84
CA SER A 34 2.23 -9.45 3.11
C SER A 34 1.06 -10.04 3.88
N ILE A 35 1.22 -10.26 5.19
CA ILE A 35 0.12 -10.73 6.06
C ILE A 35 -1.03 -9.74 6.03
N PHE A 36 -0.74 -8.44 6.18
CA PHE A 36 -1.76 -7.40 6.13
C PHE A 36 -2.49 -7.37 4.78
N ILE A 37 -1.79 -7.44 3.65
CA ILE A 37 -2.39 -7.44 2.32
C ILE A 37 -3.28 -8.67 2.13
N LEU A 38 -2.81 -9.86 2.50
CA LEU A 38 -3.60 -11.09 2.38
C LEU A 38 -4.86 -11.03 3.26
N TYR A 39 -4.70 -10.63 4.52
CA TYR A 39 -5.81 -10.53 5.46
C TYR A 39 -6.81 -9.45 5.05
N SER A 40 -6.35 -8.25 4.70
CA SER A 40 -7.23 -7.15 4.29
C SER A 40 -7.95 -7.44 2.97
N THR A 41 -7.29 -8.13 2.04
CA THR A 41 -7.94 -8.60 0.80
C THR A 41 -9.05 -9.58 1.15
N TRP A 42 -8.76 -10.61 1.94
CA TRP A 42 -9.78 -11.57 2.39
C TRP A 42 -10.94 -10.86 3.12
N ALA A 43 -10.64 -9.97 4.07
CA ALA A 43 -11.64 -9.22 4.83
C ALA A 43 -12.48 -8.29 3.95
N ALA A 44 -11.90 -7.71 2.89
CA ALA A 44 -12.62 -6.88 1.93
C ALA A 44 -13.53 -7.71 1.02
N PHE A 45 -13.15 -8.92 0.65
CA PHE A 45 -13.98 -9.81 -0.19
C PHE A 45 -15.01 -10.61 0.61
N GLN A 46 -14.82 -10.79 1.92
CA GLN A 46 -15.74 -11.56 2.76
C GLN A 46 -17.17 -11.02 2.71
N GLY A 47 -17.36 -9.69 2.74
CA GLY A 47 -18.66 -9.05 2.58
C GLY A 47 -19.71 -9.40 3.66
N SER A 48 -19.31 -10.05 4.75
CA SER A 48 -20.20 -10.55 5.82
C SER A 48 -19.63 -10.25 7.20
N HIS A 49 -20.49 -10.26 8.23
CA HIS A 49 -20.10 -10.02 9.63
C HIS A 49 -19.30 -8.73 9.87
N TYR A 50 -19.51 -7.70 9.06
CA TYR A 50 -18.78 -6.43 9.12
C TYR A 50 -19.40 -5.40 10.07
N PHE A 51 -20.57 -5.69 10.66
CA PHE A 51 -21.24 -4.83 11.62
C PHE A 51 -21.79 -5.64 12.80
N PHE A 52 -21.91 -4.99 13.95
CA PHE A 52 -22.55 -5.53 15.14
C PHE A 52 -23.21 -4.41 15.95
N GLY A 53 -24.53 -4.44 16.07
CA GLY A 53 -25.29 -3.35 16.67
C GLY A 53 -25.04 -2.03 15.93
N ASN A 54 -24.54 -1.02 16.65
CA ASN A 54 -24.18 0.29 16.10
C ASN A 54 -22.69 0.41 15.68
N TYR A 55 -21.96 -0.70 15.65
CA TYR A 55 -20.54 -0.71 15.28
C TYR A 55 -20.36 -1.27 13.88
N ILE A 56 -19.59 -0.55 13.06
CA ILE A 56 -19.21 -0.99 11.72
C ILE A 56 -17.70 -1.09 11.60
N SER A 57 -17.22 -2.09 10.85
CA SER A 57 -15.80 -2.25 10.54
C SER A 57 -15.27 -1.04 9.76
N PRO A 58 -14.08 -0.52 10.10
CA PRO A 58 -13.46 0.59 9.36
C PRO A 58 -13.24 0.29 7.86
N PHE A 59 -13.16 -0.98 7.46
CA PHE A 59 -13.02 -1.37 6.05
C PHE A 59 -14.29 -1.12 5.23
N TYR A 60 -15.44 -1.04 5.89
CA TYR A 60 -16.77 -0.92 5.29
C TYR A 60 -17.39 0.45 5.51
N SER A 61 -16.69 1.37 6.18
CA SER A 61 -17.19 2.69 6.53
C SER A 61 -16.62 3.78 5.61
N PRO A 62 -17.45 4.72 5.10
CA PRO A 62 -18.90 4.76 5.16
C PRO A 62 -19.56 3.66 4.32
N GLU A 63 -20.67 3.10 4.79
CA GLU A 63 -21.42 2.07 4.05
C GLU A 63 -22.37 2.72 3.04
N ILE A 64 -21.96 2.72 1.77
CA ILE A 64 -22.76 3.29 0.68
C ILE A 64 -24.00 2.43 0.42
N PHE A 65 -23.80 1.12 0.21
CA PHE A 65 -24.85 0.13 0.00
C PHE A 65 -24.54 -1.12 0.83
N GLY A 66 -25.52 -1.67 1.51
CA GLY A 66 -25.37 -2.91 2.26
C GLY A 66 -26.52 -3.15 3.24
N ASP A 67 -26.40 -4.22 4.02
CA ASP A 67 -27.50 -4.75 4.82
C ASP A 67 -27.52 -4.16 6.24
N SER A 68 -26.49 -3.38 6.61
CA SER A 68 -26.46 -2.80 7.96
C SER A 68 -27.38 -1.58 8.09
N PRO A 69 -27.80 -1.23 9.32
CA PRO A 69 -28.54 0.01 9.58
C PRO A 69 -27.77 1.30 9.23
N HIS A 70 -26.47 1.20 8.99
CA HIS A 70 -25.59 2.34 8.65
C HIS A 70 -25.50 2.62 7.15
N ASN A 71 -26.24 1.87 6.31
CA ASN A 71 -26.26 2.11 4.87
C ASN A 71 -26.83 3.51 4.54
N TRP A 72 -26.29 4.15 3.52
CA TRP A 72 -26.74 5.48 3.07
C TRP A 72 -27.82 5.41 1.98
N PHE A 73 -27.67 4.47 1.05
CA PHE A 73 -28.53 4.36 -0.13
C PHE A 73 -29.38 3.09 -0.15
N GLY A 74 -29.43 2.35 0.97
CA GLY A 74 -30.18 1.11 1.10
C GLY A 74 -29.36 -0.15 0.86
N PRO A 75 -30.06 -1.29 0.68
CA PRO A 75 -29.43 -2.59 0.47
C PRO A 75 -28.75 -2.69 -0.90
N LYS A 76 -28.10 -3.83 -1.16
CA LYS A 76 -27.48 -4.14 -2.45
C LYS A 76 -28.44 -3.83 -3.62
N PRO A 77 -28.03 -3.01 -4.61
CA PRO A 77 -28.89 -2.68 -5.74
C PRO A 77 -29.19 -3.91 -6.60
N ALA A 78 -30.44 -4.03 -7.06
CA ALA A 78 -30.90 -5.16 -7.87
C ALA A 78 -30.24 -5.23 -9.26
N TRP A 79 -29.74 -4.10 -9.78
CA TRP A 79 -29.03 -4.03 -11.06
C TRP A 79 -27.57 -4.52 -10.98
N TRP A 80 -27.08 -4.85 -9.77
CA TRP A 80 -25.70 -5.31 -9.61
C TRP A 80 -25.47 -6.63 -10.36
N PRO A 81 -24.42 -6.76 -11.17
CA PRO A 81 -24.20 -7.97 -11.96
C PRO A 81 -24.03 -9.20 -11.07
N ALA A 82 -24.81 -10.26 -11.32
CA ALA A 82 -24.76 -11.48 -10.52
C ALA A 82 -23.41 -12.21 -10.57
N TRP A 83 -22.63 -12.00 -11.63
CA TRP A 83 -21.29 -12.57 -11.81
C TRP A 83 -20.19 -11.85 -11.00
N LEU A 84 -20.47 -10.65 -10.48
CA LEU A 84 -19.50 -9.85 -9.73
C LEU A 84 -19.76 -9.97 -8.23
N ILE A 85 -18.72 -10.33 -7.47
CA ILE A 85 -18.78 -10.37 -6.00
C ILE A 85 -19.13 -8.98 -5.49
N PHE A 86 -20.20 -8.89 -4.70
CA PHE A 86 -20.60 -7.65 -4.06
C PHE A 86 -20.02 -7.60 -2.64
N SER A 87 -19.23 -6.57 -2.37
CA SER A 87 -18.82 -6.23 -1.02
C SER A 87 -18.80 -4.70 -0.87
N PRO A 88 -19.45 -4.13 0.17
CA PRO A 88 -19.45 -2.69 0.39
C PRO A 88 -18.04 -2.13 0.56
N ALA A 89 -17.12 -2.91 1.14
CA ALA A 89 -15.74 -2.50 1.32
C ALA A 89 -15.04 -2.17 -0.01
N LEU A 90 -15.33 -2.89 -1.10
CA LEU A 90 -14.68 -2.66 -2.40
C LEU A 90 -15.05 -1.31 -3.01
N LEU A 91 -16.21 -0.75 -2.67
CA LEU A 91 -16.66 0.56 -3.16
C LEU A 91 -15.86 1.71 -2.57
N VAL A 92 -15.40 1.55 -1.32
CA VAL A 92 -14.77 2.62 -0.54
C VAL A 92 -13.27 2.43 -0.40
N LEU A 93 -12.80 1.20 -0.15
CA LEU A 93 -11.44 0.90 0.28
C LEU A 93 -10.35 1.34 -0.69
N TRP A 94 -10.65 1.42 -1.99
CA TRP A 94 -9.70 1.87 -3.01
C TRP A 94 -9.21 3.30 -2.78
N ALA A 95 -10.02 4.19 -2.20
CA ALA A 95 -9.63 5.58 -1.94
C ALA A 95 -8.63 5.72 -0.78
N PRO A 96 -8.94 5.31 0.47
CA PRO A 96 -7.97 5.36 1.57
C PRO A 96 -6.81 4.37 1.36
N GLY A 97 -7.07 3.22 0.75
CA GLY A 97 -6.04 2.25 0.36
C GLY A 97 -5.08 2.82 -0.67
N GLY A 98 -5.60 3.47 -1.72
CA GLY A 98 -4.81 4.14 -2.74
C GLY A 98 -4.01 5.32 -2.19
N PHE A 99 -4.58 6.10 -1.27
CA PHE A 99 -3.85 7.16 -0.57
C PHE A 99 -2.64 6.63 0.22
N ARG A 100 -2.83 5.53 0.97
CA ARG A 100 -1.72 4.88 1.70
C ARG A 100 -0.70 4.28 0.75
N LEU A 101 -1.13 3.56 -0.29
CA LEU A 101 -0.22 2.94 -1.25
C LEU A 101 0.64 3.98 -1.98
N THR A 102 0.08 5.14 -2.29
CA THR A 102 0.77 6.22 -3.03
C THR A 102 1.59 7.15 -2.14
N CYS A 103 1.44 7.08 -0.82
CA CYS A 103 2.15 7.92 0.14
C CYS A 103 3.66 7.67 0.12
N TYR A 104 4.45 8.75 0.19
CA TYR A 104 5.92 8.69 0.19
C TYR A 104 6.49 7.76 1.27
N TYR A 105 5.87 7.74 2.46
CA TYR A 105 6.31 6.88 3.57
C TYR A 105 6.14 5.39 3.25
N TYR A 106 4.94 4.99 2.81
CA TYR A 106 4.64 3.59 2.47
C TYR A 106 5.44 3.13 1.25
N ARG A 107 5.63 4.02 0.27
CA ARG A 107 6.47 3.80 -0.89
C ARG A 107 7.87 3.36 -0.53
N GLY A 108 8.52 4.10 0.38
CA GLY A 108 9.83 3.72 0.89
C GLY A 108 9.84 2.35 1.56
N ALA A 109 8.76 1.97 2.26
CA ALA A 109 8.66 0.67 2.92
C ALA A 109 8.60 -0.49 1.92
N TYR A 110 7.66 -0.45 0.96
CA TYR A 110 7.51 -1.57 0.03
C TYR A 110 8.58 -1.64 -1.07
N TYR A 111 9.18 -0.50 -1.48
CA TYR A 111 10.34 -0.54 -2.38
C TYR A 111 11.53 -1.28 -1.75
N LYS A 112 11.79 -1.05 -0.46
CA LYS A 112 12.87 -1.75 0.26
C LYS A 112 12.53 -3.20 0.57
N SER A 113 11.29 -3.50 0.94
CA SER A 113 10.90 -4.83 1.41
C SER A 113 10.57 -5.81 0.27
N PHE A 114 10.01 -5.35 -0.85
CA PHE A 114 9.63 -6.21 -1.99
C PHE A 114 10.60 -6.11 -3.16
N TRP A 115 11.17 -4.94 -3.45
CA TRP A 115 12.08 -4.73 -4.59
C TRP A 115 13.55 -4.59 -4.21
N ALA A 116 13.86 -4.47 -2.92
CA ALA A 116 15.20 -4.22 -2.38
C ALA A 116 15.92 -3.05 -3.08
N ASP A 117 15.18 -1.99 -3.44
CA ASP A 117 15.65 -0.89 -4.27
C ASP A 117 15.26 0.48 -3.65
N PRO A 118 16.21 1.28 -3.13
CA PRO A 118 17.61 0.94 -2.93
C PRO A 118 17.80 0.01 -1.72
N PRO A 119 18.81 -0.88 -1.72
CA PRO A 119 19.19 -1.62 -0.53
C PRO A 119 19.77 -0.66 0.54
N ALA A 120 19.97 -1.17 1.76
CA ALA A 120 20.55 -0.37 2.84
C ALA A 120 21.91 0.24 2.44
N CYS A 121 22.26 1.40 3.02
CA CYS A 121 23.55 2.05 2.76
C CYS A 121 24.70 1.05 2.94
N THR A 122 25.70 1.12 2.06
CA THR A 122 26.89 0.22 2.02
C THR A 122 26.63 -1.24 1.60
N VAL A 123 25.41 -1.59 1.19
CA VAL A 123 25.07 -2.87 0.55
C VAL A 123 25.12 -2.70 -0.97
N GLY A 124 25.79 -3.60 -1.68
CA GLY A 124 25.86 -3.58 -3.14
C GLY A 124 24.51 -3.86 -3.80
N GLU A 125 24.09 -2.97 -4.69
CA GLU A 125 22.86 -3.09 -5.47
C GLU A 125 23.11 -3.84 -6.79
N PRO A 126 22.21 -4.75 -7.22
CA PRO A 126 22.39 -5.46 -8.48
C PRO A 126 22.08 -4.59 -9.71
N ARG A 127 21.30 -3.52 -9.56
CA ARG A 127 20.95 -2.63 -10.67
C ARG A 127 22.06 -1.62 -10.95
N LYS A 128 22.24 -1.32 -12.25
CA LYS A 128 23.20 -0.33 -12.74
C LYS A 128 22.56 1.02 -13.08
N THR A 129 21.22 1.04 -13.23
CA THR A 129 20.45 2.20 -13.68
C THR A 129 19.19 2.33 -12.85
N TYR A 130 19.00 3.52 -12.26
CA TYR A 130 17.79 3.86 -11.52
C TYR A 130 16.77 4.51 -12.46
N VAL A 131 15.68 3.81 -12.76
CA VAL A 131 14.56 4.31 -13.58
C VAL A 131 13.45 4.92 -12.71
N GLY A 132 13.39 4.51 -11.44
CA GLY A 132 12.48 5.03 -10.42
C GLY A 132 11.02 5.12 -10.88
N GLU A 133 10.37 6.21 -10.48
CA GLU A 133 8.95 6.52 -10.73
C GLU A 133 8.70 7.14 -12.11
N ARG A 134 9.70 7.13 -12.99
CA ARG A 134 9.55 7.66 -14.37
C ARG A 134 9.04 6.59 -15.34
N SER A 135 8.99 5.32 -14.93
CA SER A 135 8.58 4.20 -15.78
C SER A 135 7.34 3.50 -15.22
N PHE A 136 6.55 2.92 -16.12
CA PHE A 136 5.47 2.00 -15.75
C PHE A 136 6.06 0.77 -15.02
N PRO A 137 5.43 0.26 -13.95
CA PRO A 137 4.18 0.71 -13.32
C PRO A 137 4.34 1.81 -12.25
N LEU A 138 5.57 2.14 -11.83
CA LEU A 138 5.83 3.05 -10.70
C LEU A 138 5.41 4.51 -10.95
N ILE A 139 5.22 4.90 -12.22
CA ILE A 139 4.68 6.22 -12.57
C ILE A 139 3.29 6.50 -11.98
N MET A 140 2.50 5.46 -11.73
CA MET A 140 1.18 5.61 -11.09
C MET A 140 1.30 6.18 -9.67
N GLN A 141 2.45 6.06 -9.01
CA GLN A 141 2.64 6.58 -7.65
C GLN A 141 2.58 8.12 -7.58
N ASN A 142 2.72 8.81 -8.72
CA ASN A 142 2.59 10.26 -8.81
C ASN A 142 1.14 10.74 -8.65
N VAL A 143 0.15 9.83 -8.68
CA VAL A 143 -1.28 10.19 -8.51
C VAL A 143 -1.67 10.42 -7.04
N HIS A 144 -0.71 10.38 -6.11
CA HIS A 144 -0.93 10.61 -4.67
C HIS A 144 -1.75 11.87 -4.38
N ARG A 145 -1.49 12.96 -5.10
CA ARG A 145 -2.22 14.22 -4.94
C ARG A 145 -3.72 14.07 -5.18
N TYR A 146 -4.13 13.23 -6.12
CA TYR A 146 -5.54 13.00 -6.41
C TYR A 146 -6.20 12.13 -5.34
N PHE A 147 -5.49 11.10 -4.86
CA PHE A 147 -5.96 10.29 -3.73
C PHE A 147 -6.04 11.08 -2.42
N LEU A 148 -5.18 12.08 -2.22
CA LEU A 148 -5.27 12.99 -1.07
C LEU A 148 -6.61 13.75 -1.08
N TYR A 149 -7.03 14.28 -2.24
CA TYR A 149 -8.32 14.99 -2.33
C TYR A 149 -9.50 14.07 -1.99
N LEU A 150 -9.48 12.83 -2.48
CA LEU A 150 -10.49 11.83 -2.11
C LEU A 150 -10.46 11.55 -0.60
N ALA A 151 -9.27 11.33 -0.03
CA ALA A 151 -9.12 11.04 1.39
C ALA A 151 -9.61 12.20 2.28
N LEU A 152 -9.38 13.46 1.89
CA LEU A 152 -9.90 14.62 2.61
C LEU A 152 -11.43 14.66 2.62
N VAL A 153 -12.07 14.30 1.50
CA VAL A 153 -13.54 14.17 1.44
C VAL A 153 -14.02 13.07 2.39
N PHE A 154 -13.36 11.91 2.41
CA PHE A 154 -13.69 10.84 3.37
C PHE A 154 -13.56 11.30 4.83
N ILE A 155 -12.51 12.04 5.18
CA ILE A 155 -12.31 12.53 6.56
C ILE A 155 -13.39 13.52 6.99
N LEU A 156 -13.91 14.36 6.07
CA LEU A 156 -14.99 15.29 6.40
C LEU A 156 -16.35 14.61 6.56
N ILE A 157 -16.51 13.45 5.92
CA ILE A 157 -17.75 12.68 5.92
C ILE A 157 -17.83 11.69 7.09
N LEU A 158 -16.70 11.06 7.43
CA LEU A 158 -16.58 9.96 8.38
C LEU A 158 -16.58 10.41 9.84
#